data_AF-A0A8T4VY84-F1
#
_entry.id   AF-A0A8T4VY84-F1
#
_cell.length_a   1.000
_cell.length_b   1.000
_cell.length_c   1.000
_cell.angle_alpha   90.00
_cell.angle_beta   90.00
_cell.angle_gamma   90.00
#
_symmetry.space_group_name_H-M   'P 1'
#
loop_
_entity.id
_entity.type
_entity.pdbx_description
1 polymer ?
#
loop_
_entity_poly.entity_id
_entity_poly.type
_entity_poly.pdbx_seq_one_letter_code
_entity_poly.pdbx_strand_id
1 'polypeptide(L)'
;MDKEDIEYTRKKNEILQIQGKDLRSKYSEALSIIPENAFQDYLLTRTRIRIGKELLPKQKSNDTDEKHHIAQVYQKAVTVLKRKPRIVQTAYDREDYGGKDRFYFYKISVDEIGEFTAVEQQFETTLDHVKNVQYEQLTAGMSEVDDEIFDILSKYDIIKNYKPSFDETLDKIIVDSMRKKVNA
;
A
#
# COMPACT_ATOMS: atom_id res chain seq x y z
N MET A 1 20.22 10.16 -4.01
CA MET A 1 19.00 9.59 -3.41
C MET A 1 18.19 10.77 -2.94
N ASP A 2 17.04 11.00 -3.56
CA ASP A 2 16.27 12.23 -3.34
C ASP A 2 15.62 12.23 -1.94
N LYS A 3 15.34 13.43 -1.41
CA LYS A 3 14.75 13.58 -0.06
C LYS A 3 13.41 12.83 0.09
N GLU A 4 12.63 12.75 -0.99
CA GLU A 4 11.38 11.99 -1.03
C GLU A 4 11.61 10.48 -0.90
N ASP A 5 12.68 9.93 -1.50
CA ASP A 5 13.05 8.52 -1.36
C ASP A 5 13.45 8.17 0.08
N ILE A 6 14.12 9.10 0.77
CA ILE A 6 14.53 8.93 2.19
C ILE A 6 13.30 8.93 3.10
N GLU A 7 12.37 9.87 2.91
CA GLU A 7 11.16 9.96 3.73
C GLU A 7 10.19 8.80 3.49
N TYR A 8 10.01 8.40 2.22
CA TYR A 8 9.27 7.19 1.86
C TYR A 8 9.89 5.96 2.53
N THR A 9 11.22 5.82 2.50
CA THR A 9 11.91 4.69 3.13
C THR A 9 11.77 4.70 4.65
N ARG A 10 11.82 5.86 5.30
CA ARG A 10 11.61 5.99 6.75
C ARG A 10 10.18 5.65 7.16
N LYS A 11 9.16 6.27 6.54
CA LYS A 11 7.75 5.99 6.83
C LYS A 11 7.40 4.53 6.53
N LYS A 12 7.92 3.99 5.43
CA LYS A 12 7.80 2.56 5.11
C LYS A 12 8.39 1.66 6.19
N ASN A 13 9.55 2.00 6.76
CA ASN A 13 10.18 1.20 7.81
C ASN A 13 9.51 1.36 9.18
N GLU A 14 8.89 2.52 9.46
CA GLU A 14 8.08 2.74 10.68
C GLU A 14 6.72 2.02 10.60
N ILE A 15 6.06 2.03 9.44
CA ILE A 15 4.76 1.37 9.22
C ILE A 15 4.92 -0.16 9.08
N LEU A 16 5.97 -0.63 8.41
CA LEU A 16 6.20 -2.06 8.15
C LEU A 16 7.16 -2.69 9.17
N GLN A 17 7.00 -2.41 10.47
CA GLN A 17 7.67 -3.19 11.53
C GLN A 17 7.12 -4.63 11.61
N ILE A 18 7.10 -5.32 10.47
CA ILE A 18 6.70 -6.72 10.34
C ILE A 18 7.85 -7.55 10.90
N GLN A 19 7.69 -8.03 12.13
CA GLN A 19 8.73 -8.74 12.89
C GLN A 19 8.75 -10.25 12.64
N GLY A 20 7.87 -10.77 11.77
CA GLY A 20 7.81 -12.18 11.43
C GLY A 20 9.19 -12.80 11.14
N LYS A 21 9.47 -13.95 11.76
CA LYS A 21 10.78 -14.62 11.65
C LYS A 21 11.03 -15.23 10.27
N ASP A 22 9.97 -15.54 9.54
CA ASP A 22 9.98 -16.13 8.20
C ASP A 22 8.91 -15.50 7.29
N LEU A 23 8.98 -15.77 5.98
CA LEU A 23 8.09 -15.17 4.98
C LEU A 23 6.60 -15.43 5.26
N ARG A 24 6.22 -16.60 5.77
CA ARG A 24 4.81 -16.92 6.06
C ARG A 24 4.31 -16.05 7.23
N SER A 25 5.09 -16.01 8.31
CA SER A 25 4.78 -15.17 9.48
C SER A 25 4.66 -13.70 9.10
N LYS A 26 5.57 -13.19 8.25
CA LYS A 26 5.53 -11.81 7.76
C LYS A 26 4.29 -11.51 6.90
N TYR A 27 3.88 -12.45 6.06
CA TYR A 27 2.66 -12.31 5.25
C TYR A 27 1.42 -12.26 6.14
N SER A 28 1.29 -13.18 7.10
CA SER A 28 0.18 -13.23 8.05
C SER A 28 0.10 -11.99 8.95
N GLU A 29 1.24 -11.47 9.40
CA GLU A 29 1.29 -10.24 10.18
C GLU A 29 0.80 -9.05 9.33
N ALA A 30 1.24 -8.94 8.08
CA ALA A 30 0.77 -7.90 7.16
C ALA A 30 -0.72 -7.99 6.80
N LEU A 31 -1.34 -9.18 6.87
CA LEU A 31 -2.80 -9.36 6.74
C LEU A 31 -3.57 -8.85 7.96
N SER A 32 -2.94 -8.85 9.14
CA SER A 32 -3.60 -8.52 10.41
C SER A 32 -3.54 -7.03 10.78
N ILE A 33 -2.82 -6.22 10.00
CA ILE A 33 -2.72 -4.78 10.24
C ILE A 33 -3.90 -4.08 9.54
N ILE A 34 -4.72 -3.36 10.31
CA ILE A 34 -5.71 -2.43 9.75
C ILE A 34 -4.97 -1.16 9.29
N PRO A 35 -5.05 -0.76 8.01
CA PRO A 35 -4.47 0.49 7.56
C PRO A 35 -5.26 1.69 8.09
N GLU A 36 -4.55 2.74 8.54
CA GLU A 36 -5.15 3.99 9.01
C GLU A 36 -5.45 4.97 7.86
N ASN A 37 -4.83 4.78 6.70
CA ASN A 37 -4.98 5.64 5.52
C ASN A 37 -4.57 4.91 4.23
N ALA A 38 -4.88 5.51 3.08
CA ALA A 38 -4.60 4.96 1.76
C ALA A 38 -3.11 4.64 1.52
N PHE A 39 -2.20 5.46 2.06
CA PHE A 39 -0.76 5.21 1.96
C PHE A 39 -0.33 3.95 2.70
N GLN A 40 -0.83 3.74 3.93
CA GLN A 40 -0.57 2.52 4.69
C GLN A 40 -1.14 1.29 3.99
N ASP A 41 -2.37 1.37 3.47
CA ASP A 41 -2.99 0.26 2.74
C ASP A 41 -2.18 -0.12 1.49
N TYR A 42 -1.75 0.88 0.72
CA TYR A 42 -0.84 0.68 -0.41
C TYR A 42 0.45 -0.04 0.00
N LEU A 43 1.11 0.40 1.09
CA LEU A 43 2.35 -0.21 1.56
C LEU A 43 2.15 -1.67 2.04
N LEU A 44 1.06 -1.94 2.75
CA LEU A 44 0.72 -3.27 3.26
C LEU A 44 0.39 -4.22 2.11
N THR A 45 -0.51 -3.81 1.21
CA THR A 45 -0.89 -4.57 0.01
C THR A 45 0.33 -4.89 -0.86
N ARG A 46 1.15 -3.88 -1.16
CA ARG A 46 2.39 -4.08 -1.91
C ARG A 46 3.37 -5.02 -1.20
N THR A 47 3.40 -5.00 0.13
CA THR A 47 4.24 -5.90 0.93
C THR A 47 3.74 -7.33 0.90
N ARG A 48 2.43 -7.55 1.04
CA ARG A 48 1.81 -8.87 0.90
C ARG A 48 2.09 -9.45 -0.48
N ILE A 49 1.84 -8.70 -1.56
CA ILE A 49 2.16 -9.17 -2.93
C ILE A 49 3.64 -9.53 -3.07
N ARG A 50 4.56 -8.72 -2.53
CA ARG A 50 6.00 -9.01 -2.58
C ARG A 50 6.33 -10.34 -1.89
N ILE A 51 5.84 -10.53 -0.67
CA ILE A 51 6.12 -11.73 0.13
C ILE A 51 5.42 -12.94 -0.48
N GLY A 52 4.15 -12.80 -0.85
CA GLY A 52 3.35 -13.87 -1.43
C GLY A 52 3.92 -14.36 -2.75
N LYS A 53 4.40 -13.45 -3.62
CA LYS A 53 5.16 -13.80 -4.82
C LYS A 53 6.38 -14.68 -4.52
N GLU A 54 7.09 -14.46 -3.41
CA GLU A 54 8.22 -15.32 -2.99
C GLU A 54 7.78 -16.67 -2.43
N LEU A 55 6.52 -16.78 -1.97
CA LEU A 55 5.92 -18.01 -1.46
C LEU A 55 5.29 -18.87 -2.56
N LEU A 56 4.76 -18.27 -3.65
CA LEU A 56 4.11 -18.97 -4.76
C LEU A 56 4.94 -20.14 -5.35
N PRO A 57 6.26 -20.00 -5.63
CA PRO A 57 7.05 -21.08 -6.21
C PRO A 57 7.34 -22.24 -5.25
N LYS A 58 7.04 -22.11 -3.96
CA LYS A 58 7.30 -23.15 -2.94
C LYS A 58 6.23 -24.23 -2.93
N GLN A 59 5.18 -24.10 -3.73
CA GLN A 59 4.10 -25.05 -3.84
C GLN A 59 4.54 -26.29 -4.63
N LYS A 60 4.17 -27.48 -4.13
CA LYS A 60 4.32 -28.75 -4.86
C LYS A 60 2.97 -29.16 -5.43
N SER A 61 2.51 -28.49 -6.49
CA SER A 61 1.40 -29.03 -7.29
C SER A 61 1.96 -30.01 -8.32
N ASN A 62 1.24 -31.10 -8.57
CA ASN A 62 1.50 -32.03 -9.67
C ASN A 62 0.59 -31.76 -10.89
N ASP A 63 -0.39 -30.87 -10.73
CA ASP A 63 -1.31 -30.45 -11.78
C ASP A 63 -0.65 -29.38 -12.67
N THR A 64 -0.77 -29.56 -13.99
CA THR A 64 -0.15 -28.66 -14.97
C THR A 64 -0.93 -27.35 -15.10
N ASP A 65 -2.26 -27.40 -14.97
CA ASP A 65 -3.12 -26.22 -15.09
C ASP A 65 -2.94 -25.31 -13.87
N GLU A 66 -2.83 -25.90 -12.68
CA GLU A 66 -2.52 -25.16 -11.45
C GLU A 66 -1.13 -24.52 -11.52
N LYS A 67 -0.11 -25.24 -12.01
CA LYS A 67 1.23 -24.65 -12.23
C LYS A 67 1.19 -23.46 -13.17
N HIS A 68 0.41 -23.57 -14.24
CA HIS A 68 0.25 -22.47 -15.19
C HIS A 68 -0.43 -21.27 -14.54
N HIS A 69 -1.51 -21.48 -13.79
CA HIS A 69 -2.20 -20.42 -13.05
C HIS A 69 -1.27 -19.74 -12.03
N ILE A 70 -0.52 -20.50 -11.22
CA ILE A 70 0.45 -19.95 -10.26
C ILE A 70 1.51 -19.09 -10.98
N ALA A 71 2.00 -19.53 -12.14
CA ALA A 71 2.95 -18.77 -12.94
C ALA A 71 2.34 -17.46 -13.49
N GLN A 72 1.07 -17.48 -13.90
CA GLN A 72 0.35 -16.28 -14.32
C GLN A 72 0.22 -15.28 -13.16
N VAL A 73 -0.21 -15.73 -11.98
CA VAL A 73 -0.33 -14.87 -10.78
C VAL A 73 1.04 -14.31 -10.37
N TYR A 74 2.09 -15.11 -10.43
CA TYR A 74 3.46 -14.64 -10.22
C TYR A 74 3.83 -13.49 -11.17
N GLN A 75 3.48 -13.63 -12.45
CA GLN A 75 3.79 -12.61 -13.46
C GLN A 75 2.94 -11.34 -13.29
N LYS A 76 1.66 -11.47 -12.91
CA LYS A 76 0.82 -10.34 -12.49
C LYS A 76 1.48 -9.60 -11.32
N ALA A 77 1.93 -10.32 -10.29
CA ALA A 77 2.63 -9.77 -9.13
C ALA A 77 3.92 -9.02 -9.50
N VAL A 78 4.74 -9.57 -10.40
CA VAL A 78 5.94 -8.87 -10.91
C VAL A 78 5.57 -7.56 -11.61
N THR A 79 4.48 -7.57 -12.39
CA THR A 79 4.05 -6.42 -13.18
C THR A 79 3.55 -5.29 -12.27
N VAL A 80 2.65 -5.59 -11.32
CA VAL A 80 2.10 -4.57 -10.41
C VAL A 80 3.18 -4.00 -9.47
N LEU A 81 4.16 -4.80 -9.04
CA LEU A 81 5.25 -4.33 -8.17
C LEU A 81 6.23 -3.36 -8.86
N LYS A 82 6.27 -3.33 -10.20
CA LYS A 82 7.07 -2.37 -10.97
C LYS A 82 6.41 -1.01 -11.06
N ARG A 83 5.08 -0.93 -10.93
CA ARG A 83 4.36 0.35 -10.89
C ARG A 83 4.78 1.10 -9.63
N LYS A 84 5.07 2.39 -9.80
CA LYS A 84 5.43 3.30 -8.71
C LYS A 84 4.51 4.51 -8.77
N PRO A 85 4.15 5.08 -7.61
CA PRO A 85 3.49 6.38 -7.59
C PRO A 85 4.39 7.41 -8.26
N ARG A 86 3.79 8.21 -9.14
CA ARG A 86 4.45 9.35 -9.78
C ARG A 86 3.54 10.56 -9.71
N ILE A 87 4.01 11.61 -9.06
CA ILE A 87 3.35 12.91 -8.96
C ILE A 87 4.34 13.93 -9.48
N VAL A 88 3.91 14.77 -10.42
CA VAL A 88 4.68 15.89 -10.95
C VAL A 88 3.99 17.18 -10.55
N GLN A 89 4.76 18.13 -10.03
CA GLN A 89 4.24 19.42 -9.57
C GLN A 89 4.94 20.53 -10.35
N THR A 90 4.19 21.50 -10.84
CA THR A 90 4.75 22.63 -11.59
C THR A 90 3.95 23.89 -11.28
N ALA A 91 4.63 24.93 -10.78
CA ALA A 91 4.02 26.26 -10.72
C ALA A 91 3.76 26.75 -12.15
N TYR A 92 2.53 27.16 -12.45
CA TYR A 92 2.12 27.42 -13.83
C TYR A 92 1.42 28.76 -14.03
N ASP A 93 0.99 29.43 -12.96
CA ASP A 93 0.39 30.77 -13.05
C ASP A 93 0.64 31.62 -11.79
N ARG A 94 0.46 32.94 -11.92
CA ARG A 94 0.64 33.92 -10.85
C ARG A 94 -0.38 35.04 -10.97
N GLU A 95 -1.20 35.24 -9.94
CA GLU A 95 -2.11 36.38 -9.87
C GLU A 95 -1.63 37.43 -8.86
N ASP A 96 -1.88 38.70 -9.19
CA ASP A 96 -1.54 39.87 -8.39
C ASP A 96 -2.86 40.56 -7.94
N TYR A 97 -3.26 40.38 -6.68
CA TYR A 97 -4.48 40.98 -6.14
C TYR A 97 -4.13 42.22 -5.30
N GLY A 98 -4.15 43.39 -5.93
CA GLY A 98 -4.25 44.66 -5.20
C GLY A 98 -3.04 45.09 -4.35
N GLY A 99 -1.85 44.49 -4.54
CA GLY A 99 -0.60 45.24 -4.35
C GLY A 99 0.33 44.89 -3.18
N LYS A 100 0.25 43.71 -2.53
CA LYS A 100 1.37 43.25 -1.66
C LYS A 100 1.68 41.75 -1.71
N ASP A 101 0.66 40.89 -1.83
CA ASP A 101 0.87 39.44 -1.83
C ASP A 101 0.57 38.88 -3.21
N ARG A 102 1.58 38.26 -3.82
CA ARG A 102 1.48 37.57 -5.11
C ARG A 102 1.40 36.08 -4.81
N PHE A 103 0.34 35.43 -5.27
CA PHE A 103 0.15 34.01 -5.04
C PHE A 103 0.43 33.20 -6.31
N TYR A 104 1.03 32.04 -6.12
CA TYR A 104 1.27 31.08 -7.19
C TYR A 104 0.11 30.08 -7.31
N PHE A 105 -0.19 29.70 -8.54
CA PHE A 105 -0.99 28.53 -8.85
C PHE A 105 -0.08 27.38 -9.22
N TYR A 106 -0.36 26.24 -8.62
CA TYR A 106 0.38 25.00 -8.83
C TYR A 106 -0.50 24.02 -9.60
N LYS A 107 0.08 23.45 -10.65
CA LYS A 107 -0.49 22.35 -11.41
C LYS A 107 0.15 21.08 -10.90
N ILE A 108 -0.67 20.17 -10.42
CA ILE A 108 -0.25 18.87 -9.91
C ILE A 108 -0.76 17.84 -10.89
N SER A 109 0.15 17.17 -11.59
CA SER A 109 -0.17 16.13 -12.57
C SER A 109 0.16 14.77 -11.98
N VAL A 110 -0.78 13.83 -12.12
CA VAL A 110 -0.62 12.46 -11.64
C VAL A 110 -0.93 11.49 -12.76
N ASP A 111 0.00 10.57 -13.01
CA ASP A 111 -0.13 9.52 -14.00
C ASP A 111 -1.48 8.78 -13.80
N GLU A 112 -2.24 8.61 -14.88
CA GLU A 112 -3.52 7.88 -14.93
C GLU A 112 -4.71 8.50 -14.14
N ILE A 113 -4.48 9.54 -13.33
CA ILE A 113 -5.54 10.24 -12.56
C ILE A 113 -5.94 11.55 -13.23
N GLY A 114 -4.96 12.29 -13.75
CA GLY A 114 -5.18 13.58 -14.39
C GLY A 114 -4.49 14.75 -13.67
N GLU A 115 -5.05 15.94 -13.85
CA GLU A 115 -4.44 17.21 -13.46
C GLU A 115 -5.29 17.93 -12.42
N PHE A 116 -4.63 18.51 -11.42
CA PHE A 116 -5.23 19.27 -10.33
C PHE A 116 -4.60 20.65 -10.25
N THR A 117 -5.39 21.63 -9.82
CA THR A 117 -4.95 23.00 -9.57
C THR A 117 -5.05 23.32 -8.09
N ALA A 118 -4.01 23.92 -7.53
CA ALA A 118 -4.01 24.44 -6.18
C ALA A 118 -3.51 25.89 -6.14
N VAL A 119 -4.20 26.74 -5.40
CA VAL A 119 -3.64 28.03 -4.96
C VAL A 119 -2.61 27.78 -3.87
N GLU A 120 -1.57 28.62 -3.79
CA GLU A 120 -0.46 28.49 -2.83
C GLU A 120 -0.90 28.20 -1.39
N GLN A 121 -1.94 28.87 -0.90
CA GLN A 121 -2.45 28.68 0.47
C GLN A 121 -3.08 27.29 0.72
N GLN A 122 -3.52 26.61 -0.34
CA GLN A 122 -4.15 25.29 -0.29
C GLN A 122 -3.27 24.20 -0.91
N PHE A 123 -2.02 24.52 -1.23
CA PHE A 123 -1.12 23.64 -1.96
C PHE A 123 -0.91 22.32 -1.22
N GLU A 124 -0.53 22.37 0.06
CA GLU A 124 -0.27 21.18 0.87
C GLU A 124 -1.52 20.30 1.02
N THR A 125 -2.69 20.90 1.26
CA THR A 125 -3.95 20.15 1.37
C THR A 125 -4.33 19.47 0.06
N THR A 126 -4.18 20.18 -1.07
CA THR A 126 -4.46 19.61 -2.39
C THR A 126 -3.46 18.50 -2.70
N LEU A 127 -2.19 18.70 -2.37
CA LEU A 127 -1.15 17.71 -2.58
C LEU A 127 -1.39 16.44 -1.77
N ASP A 128 -1.81 16.55 -0.51
CA ASP A 128 -2.14 15.40 0.33
C ASP A 128 -3.38 14.66 -0.18
N HIS A 129 -4.40 15.38 -0.64
CA HIS A 129 -5.56 14.77 -1.29
C HIS A 129 -5.15 13.99 -2.54
N VAL A 130 -4.35 14.60 -3.42
CA VAL A 130 -3.87 13.98 -4.65
C VAL A 130 -3.02 12.74 -4.36
N LYS A 131 -2.16 12.78 -3.35
CA LYS A 131 -1.40 11.60 -2.87
C LYS A 131 -2.34 10.47 -2.43
N ASN A 132 -3.36 10.78 -1.64
CA ASN A 132 -4.32 9.77 -1.17
C ASN A 132 -5.07 9.11 -2.33
N VAL A 133 -5.60 9.90 -3.27
CA VAL A 133 -6.28 9.38 -4.46
C VAL A 133 -5.36 8.48 -5.28
N GLN A 134 -4.08 8.86 -5.43
CA GLN A 134 -3.11 8.01 -6.12
C GLN A 134 -2.88 6.68 -5.41
N TYR A 135 -2.73 6.68 -4.08
CA TYR A 135 -2.55 5.44 -3.34
C TYR A 135 -3.79 4.55 -3.41
N GLU A 136 -5.00 5.10 -3.37
CA GLU A 136 -6.24 4.33 -3.53
C GLU A 136 -6.30 3.61 -4.89
N GLN A 137 -6.01 4.32 -5.98
CA GLN A 137 -6.03 3.71 -7.31
C GLN A 137 -4.94 2.63 -7.49
N LEU A 138 -3.73 2.89 -6.98
CA LEU A 138 -2.65 1.91 -7.00
C LEU A 138 -3.02 0.66 -6.20
N THR A 139 -3.63 0.84 -5.02
CA THR A 139 -4.10 -0.27 -4.20
C THR A 139 -5.19 -1.06 -4.89
N ALA A 140 -6.19 -0.40 -5.48
CA ALA A 140 -7.26 -1.07 -6.22
C ALA A 140 -6.72 -1.94 -7.37
N GLY A 141 -5.71 -1.45 -8.11
CA GLY A 141 -5.04 -2.23 -9.15
C GLY A 141 -4.16 -3.37 -8.65
N MET A 142 -3.88 -3.43 -7.35
CA MET A 142 -3.11 -4.48 -6.69
C MET A 142 -4.00 -5.49 -5.95
N SER A 143 -5.20 -5.10 -5.51
CA SER A 143 -6.08 -5.93 -4.68
C SER A 143 -6.41 -7.29 -5.31
N GLU A 144 -6.74 -7.32 -6.61
CA GLU A 144 -7.02 -8.59 -7.31
C GLU A 144 -5.84 -9.57 -7.23
N VAL A 145 -4.61 -9.06 -7.41
CA VAL A 145 -3.40 -9.88 -7.36
C VAL A 145 -3.10 -10.35 -5.94
N ASP A 146 -3.34 -9.51 -4.94
CA ASP A 146 -3.17 -9.88 -3.53
C ASP A 146 -4.17 -10.96 -3.09
N ASP A 147 -5.43 -10.84 -3.53
CA ASP A 147 -6.48 -11.83 -3.26
C ASP A 147 -6.19 -13.16 -3.98
N GLU A 148 -5.78 -13.16 -5.26
CA GLU A 148 -5.35 -14.37 -5.96
C GLU A 148 -4.17 -15.06 -5.27
N ILE A 149 -3.20 -14.28 -4.79
CA ILE A 149 -2.07 -14.80 -4.01
C ILE A 149 -2.59 -15.42 -2.71
N PHE A 150 -3.44 -14.74 -1.97
CA PHE A 150 -4.00 -15.22 -0.72
C PHE A 150 -4.73 -16.55 -0.90
N ASP A 151 -5.58 -16.65 -1.92
CA ASP A 151 -6.36 -17.85 -2.23
C ASP A 151 -5.45 -19.04 -2.54
N ILE A 152 -4.43 -18.84 -3.38
CA ILE A 152 -3.44 -19.88 -3.68
C ILE A 152 -2.71 -20.30 -2.41
N LEU A 153 -2.18 -19.35 -1.64
CA LEU A 153 -1.39 -19.68 -0.45
C LEU A 153 -2.23 -20.37 0.63
N SER A 154 -3.51 -20.02 0.76
CA SER A 154 -4.46 -20.66 1.66
C SER A 154 -4.85 -22.05 1.19
N LYS A 155 -5.10 -22.25 -0.12
CA LYS A 155 -5.46 -23.54 -0.72
C LYS A 155 -4.43 -24.64 -0.45
N TYR A 156 -3.15 -24.29 -0.37
CA TYR A 156 -2.06 -25.24 -0.09
C TYR A 156 -1.54 -25.16 1.36
N ASP A 157 -2.31 -24.59 2.29
CA ASP A 157 -1.95 -24.48 3.72
C ASP A 157 -0.58 -23.81 3.98
N ILE A 158 -0.12 -22.91 3.10
CA ILE A 158 1.09 -22.12 3.34
C ILE A 158 0.81 -21.01 4.34
N ILE A 159 -0.35 -20.38 4.21
CA ILE A 159 -0.89 -19.42 5.18
C ILE A 159 -2.21 -19.97 5.70
N LYS A 160 -2.57 -19.60 6.94
CA LYS A 160 -3.88 -20.00 7.48
C LYS A 160 -4.96 -19.22 6.73
N ASN A 161 -6.04 -19.91 6.39
CA ASN A 161 -7.22 -19.34 5.75
C ASN A 161 -8.02 -18.48 6.74
N TYR A 162 -7.39 -17.40 7.21
CA TYR A 162 -7.95 -16.45 8.15
C TYR A 162 -7.49 -15.06 7.73
N LYS A 163 -8.34 -14.41 6.93
CA LYS A 163 -8.34 -12.96 6.75
C LYS A 163 -9.21 -12.46 7.91
N PRO A 164 -8.64 -11.97 9.03
CA PRO A 164 -9.46 -11.50 10.13
C PRO A 164 -10.40 -10.42 9.60
N SER A 165 -11.67 -10.51 9.96
CA SER A 165 -12.61 -9.43 9.70
C SER A 165 -12.17 -8.16 10.43
N PHE A 166 -12.65 -7.00 9.98
CA PHE A 166 -12.39 -5.73 10.64
C PHE A 166 -12.76 -5.80 12.14
N ASP A 167 -13.91 -6.41 12.44
CA ASP A 167 -14.41 -6.60 13.80
C ASP A 167 -13.47 -7.47 14.65
N GLU A 168 -12.98 -8.59 14.13
CA GLU A 168 -12.06 -9.48 14.85
C GLU A 168 -10.68 -8.83 15.10
N THR A 169 -10.23 -7.95 14.21
CA THR A 169 -8.97 -7.23 14.38
C THR A 169 -9.11 -6.13 15.44
N LEU A 170 -10.24 -5.45 15.46
CA LEU A 170 -10.60 -4.48 16.51
C LEU A 170 -10.68 -5.14 17.89
N ASP A 171 -11.32 -6.31 17.98
CA ASP A 171 -11.41 -7.08 19.22
C ASP A 171 -10.03 -7.46 19.75
N LYS A 172 -9.12 -7.87 18.87
CA LYS A 172 -7.72 -8.16 19.25
C LYS A 172 -6.99 -6.93 19.80
N ILE A 173 -7.10 -5.79 19.13
CA ILE A 173 -6.47 -4.53 19.56
C ILE A 173 -7.02 -4.10 20.92
N ILE A 174 -8.33 -4.21 21.11
CA ILE A 174 -9.02 -3.91 22.37
C ILE A 174 -8.50 -4.83 23.48
N VAL A 175 -8.44 -6.15 23.25
CA VAL A 175 -7.95 -7.14 24.22
C VAL A 175 -6.49 -6.88 24.61
N ASP A 176 -5.62 -6.58 23.65
CA ASP A 176 -4.20 -6.32 23.92
C ASP A 176 -3.98 -4.97 24.64
N SER A 177 -4.80 -3.96 24.34
CA SER A 177 -4.80 -2.68 25.07
C SER A 177 -5.26 -2.86 26.52
N MET A 178 -6.28 -3.68 26.76
CA MET A 178 -6.73 -4.03 28.11
C MET A 178 -5.65 -4.81 28.88
N ARG A 179 -4.99 -5.79 28.25
CA ARG A 179 -3.90 -6.56 28.90
C ARG A 179 -2.71 -5.70 29.28
N LYS A 180 -2.35 -4.70 28.48
CA LYS A 180 -1.29 -3.74 28.81
C LYS A 180 -1.64 -2.84 30.00
N LYS A 181 -2.91 -2.44 30.14
CA LYS A 181 -3.39 -1.65 31.28
C LYS A 181 -3.48 -2.43 32.60
N VAL A 182 -3.67 -3.74 32.54
CA VAL A 182 -3.76 -4.59 33.74
C VAL A 182 -2.38 -4.95 34.30
N ASN A 183 -1.33 -4.89 33.46
CA ASN A 183 0.05 -5.22 33.84
C ASN A 183 0.96 -3.99 34.03
N ALA A 184 0.39 -2.78 34.01
CA ALA A 184 1.07 -1.51 34.29
C ALA A 184 0.59 -0.95 35.63
#